data_AF-A0A251Q707-F1
#
_entry.id   AF-A0A251Q707-F1
#
_cell.length_a   1.000
_cell.length_b   1.000
_cell.length_c   1.000
_cell.angle_alpha   90.00
_cell.angle_beta   90.00
_cell.angle_gamma   90.00
#
_symmetry.space_group_name_H-M   'P 1'
#
loop_
_entity.id
_entity.type
_entity.pdbx_description
1 polymer ?
#
loop_
_entity_poly.entity_id
_entity_poly.type
_entity_poly.pdbx_seq_one_letter_code
_entity_poly.pdbx_strand_id
1 'polypeptide(L)'
;MRQRVSFSLTLPLTLLLLLCVYESCGGSVRNTEAIAPDISSSVNPQPFLPLLAPSPLTAFTNYSIPKLSGLCTLNFSAAGNMMSVTATDCWASFAPLLADVVCCPQFDATLATLIGQSSKYSRMLALNVTHAKHCLSDVQKILEGQGANDNIQKICSIEPETLTAASCPVIEVDTFESTVDSSKLLCACRKIDLVNECCDQVCQNAILDAARTIAAIGMPNSKGVNLLPAHSTRIDDCKNIVLRWLASNLDPSSANKVLRGLSNCKVNKVCPLVFPNMTNVVKECANGISNQTACCKAMDSYVSQLQQQSFITNLQALNCAASLGVKLQKANVSDDVYNLCHINLKDFSLQGQCCYICLNK
;
A
#
# COMPACT_ATOMS: atom_id res chain seq x y z
N MET A 1 -47.72 35.51 -10.98
CA MET A 1 -47.01 35.52 -12.28
C MET A 1 -45.50 35.53 -12.04
N ARG A 2 -44.81 34.41 -12.25
CA ARG A 2 -43.53 34.31 -13.00
C ARG A 2 -43.13 32.84 -13.09
N GLN A 3 -43.15 32.31 -14.31
CA GLN A 3 -42.65 31.00 -14.69
C GLN A 3 -41.15 30.89 -14.40
N ARG A 4 -40.68 29.70 -14.00
CA ARG A 4 -39.33 29.26 -14.31
C ARG A 4 -39.40 27.90 -15.00
N VAL A 5 -38.62 27.86 -16.07
CA VAL A 5 -38.59 26.91 -17.16
C VAL A 5 -37.90 25.63 -16.70
N SER A 6 -38.52 24.49 -17.00
CA SER A 6 -37.94 23.16 -16.81
C SER A 6 -36.88 22.95 -17.88
N PHE A 7 -35.59 22.95 -17.49
CA PHE A 7 -34.51 22.57 -18.38
C PHE A 7 -34.35 21.04 -18.36
N SER A 8 -34.67 20.43 -19.50
CA SER A 8 -34.64 19.00 -19.76
C SER A 8 -33.28 18.38 -19.43
N LEU A 9 -33.28 17.39 -18.53
CA LEU A 9 -32.14 16.60 -18.08
C LEU A 9 -31.72 15.51 -19.09
N THR A 10 -31.93 15.74 -20.40
CA THR A 10 -31.68 14.71 -21.44
C THR A 10 -30.39 14.94 -22.23
N LEU A 11 -29.78 16.12 -22.12
CA LEU A 11 -28.55 16.47 -22.85
C LEU A 11 -27.22 15.97 -22.21
N PRO A 12 -27.06 15.86 -20.86
CA PRO A 12 -25.81 15.34 -20.31
C PRO A 12 -25.72 13.80 -20.39
N LEU A 13 -26.85 13.10 -20.48
CA LEU A 13 -26.91 11.64 -20.54
C LEU A 13 -26.55 11.09 -21.94
N THR A 14 -26.85 11.86 -22.99
CA THR A 14 -26.54 11.52 -24.38
C THR A 14 -25.06 11.74 -24.72
N LEU A 15 -24.40 12.73 -24.11
CA LEU A 15 -22.96 12.96 -24.28
C LEU A 15 -22.10 11.87 -23.58
N LEU A 16 -22.59 11.31 -22.46
CA LEU A 16 -21.92 10.22 -21.74
C LEU A 16 -21.96 8.90 -22.52
N LEU A 17 -23.07 8.63 -23.24
CA LEU A 17 -23.23 7.43 -24.07
C LEU A 17 -22.40 7.47 -25.35
N LEU A 18 -22.13 8.65 -25.92
CA LEU A 18 -21.32 8.79 -27.13
C LEU A 18 -19.81 8.55 -26.90
N LEU A 19 -19.31 8.79 -25.69
CA LEU A 19 -17.90 8.51 -25.35
C LEU A 19 -17.61 7.02 -25.13
N CYS A 20 -18.65 6.20 -24.87
CA CYS A 20 -18.50 4.76 -24.72
C CYS A 20 -18.49 3.98 -26.06
N VAL A 21 -18.80 4.63 -27.18
CA VAL A 21 -18.94 3.95 -28.49
C VAL A 21 -17.74 4.20 -29.42
N TYR A 22 -16.82 5.12 -29.08
CA TYR A 22 -15.76 5.53 -30.01
C TYR A 22 -14.44 4.73 -29.93
N GLU A 23 -14.38 3.62 -29.19
CA GLU A 23 -13.19 2.75 -29.15
C GLU A 23 -13.49 1.30 -29.53
N SER A 24 -14.31 1.10 -30.57
CA SER A 24 -14.42 -0.20 -31.23
C SER A 24 -14.36 -0.05 -32.73
N CYS A 25 -13.15 -0.20 -33.28
CA CYS A 25 -12.92 -0.60 -34.66
C CYS A 25 -11.57 -1.33 -34.82
N GLY A 26 -11.64 -2.65 -34.95
CA GLY A 26 -10.91 -3.40 -35.98
C GLY A 26 -9.53 -3.97 -35.66
N GLY A 27 -9.46 -5.29 -35.49
CA GLY A 27 -8.22 -6.06 -35.64
C GLY A 27 -8.35 -7.53 -35.25
N SER A 28 -8.83 -8.39 -36.16
CA SER A 28 -8.69 -9.85 -36.06
C SER A 28 -7.22 -10.24 -36.26
N VAL A 29 -6.70 -11.19 -35.47
CA VAL A 29 -5.88 -12.36 -35.91
C VAL A 29 -5.11 -13.03 -34.75
N ARG A 30 -5.36 -14.35 -34.64
CA ARG A 30 -4.55 -15.50 -34.17
C ARG A 30 -4.06 -15.65 -32.71
N ASN A 31 -4.50 -16.79 -32.15
CA ASN A 31 -3.90 -17.55 -31.05
C ASN A 31 -2.37 -17.59 -31.12
N THR A 32 -1.70 -17.37 -29.98
CA THR A 32 -0.35 -17.87 -29.74
C THR A 32 -0.23 -18.27 -28.28
N GLU A 33 0.23 -19.51 -28.10
CA GLU A 33 0.36 -20.27 -26.86
C GLU A 33 1.42 -19.64 -25.92
N ALA A 34 1.17 -19.70 -24.62
CA ALA A 34 2.15 -19.34 -23.59
C ALA A 34 2.61 -20.62 -22.87
N ILE A 35 3.77 -21.12 -23.28
CA ILE A 35 4.58 -22.08 -22.54
C ILE A 35 5.88 -21.35 -22.16
N ALA A 36 6.28 -21.43 -20.88
CA ALA A 36 7.66 -21.20 -20.46
C ALA A 36 8.35 -22.58 -20.32
N PRO A 37 9.68 -22.74 -20.56
CA PRO A 37 10.69 -22.04 -19.74
C PRO A 37 12.04 -21.62 -20.41
N ASP A 38 12.65 -20.61 -19.77
CA ASP A 38 14.07 -20.19 -19.62
C ASP A 38 15.05 -19.76 -20.77
N ILE A 39 15.52 -18.50 -20.58
CA ILE A 39 16.83 -17.84 -20.88
C ILE A 39 17.19 -17.33 -22.30
N SER A 40 17.36 -15.98 -22.34
CA SER A 40 18.20 -15.13 -23.22
C SER A 40 17.62 -14.44 -24.47
N SER A 41 17.65 -13.10 -24.37
CA SER A 41 17.87 -12.04 -25.36
C SER A 41 16.78 -11.63 -26.36
N SER A 42 16.47 -10.34 -26.28
CA SER A 42 16.00 -9.45 -27.36
C SER A 42 14.54 -9.60 -27.84
N VAL A 43 13.59 -9.36 -26.94
CA VAL A 43 12.32 -8.71 -27.32
C VAL A 43 11.98 -7.70 -26.23
N ASN A 44 11.97 -6.42 -26.61
CA ASN A 44 11.57 -5.35 -25.69
C ASN A 44 10.11 -5.60 -25.28
N PRO A 45 9.79 -5.84 -24.00
CA PRO A 45 8.41 -6.04 -23.60
C PRO A 45 7.64 -4.75 -23.92
N GLN A 46 6.51 -4.86 -24.63
CA GLN A 46 5.56 -3.76 -24.72
C GLN A 46 5.26 -3.25 -23.30
N PRO A 47 5.10 -1.93 -23.11
CA PRO A 47 4.92 -1.38 -21.78
C PRO A 47 3.70 -2.03 -21.14
N PHE A 48 3.90 -2.76 -20.05
CA PHE A 48 2.82 -3.09 -19.15
C PHE A 48 2.19 -1.77 -18.76
N LEU A 49 0.98 -1.49 -19.24
CA LEU A 49 0.18 -0.40 -18.70
C LEU A 49 0.04 -0.73 -17.21
N PRO A 50 0.59 0.10 -16.31
CA PRO A 50 0.30 -0.07 -14.90
C PRO A 50 -1.21 0.00 -14.80
N LEU A 51 -1.85 -1.05 -14.27
CA LEU A 51 -3.22 -0.89 -13.80
C LEU A 51 -3.10 0.11 -12.65
N LEU A 52 -3.32 1.38 -13.02
CA LEU A 52 -3.29 2.52 -12.12
C LEU A 52 -4.20 2.18 -10.95
N ALA A 53 -3.75 2.49 -9.73
CA ALA A 53 -4.57 2.36 -8.54
C ALA A 53 -5.99 2.88 -8.84
N PRO A 54 -7.05 2.22 -8.34
CA PRO A 54 -8.42 2.61 -8.63
C PRO A 54 -8.60 4.12 -8.38
N SER A 55 -9.35 4.79 -9.26
CA SER A 55 -9.66 6.21 -9.11
C SER A 55 -10.10 6.50 -7.67
N PRO A 56 -9.61 7.60 -7.06
CA PRO A 56 -9.89 7.89 -5.66
C PRO A 56 -11.40 7.87 -5.43
N LEU A 57 -11.82 7.15 -4.37
CA LEU A 57 -13.21 7.09 -3.97
C LEU A 57 -13.74 8.51 -3.77
N THR A 58 -14.99 8.78 -4.14
CA THR A 58 -15.59 10.10 -3.92
C THR A 58 -15.58 10.44 -2.44
N ALA A 59 -15.14 11.65 -2.09
CA ALA A 59 -15.04 12.09 -0.70
C ALA A 59 -16.38 11.94 0.04
N PHE A 60 -16.31 11.46 1.28
CA PHE A 60 -17.47 11.32 2.16
C PHE A 60 -18.08 12.70 2.46
N THR A 61 -19.40 12.83 2.38
CA THR A 61 -20.10 14.13 2.55
C THR A 61 -20.74 14.31 3.93
N ASN A 62 -20.88 13.24 4.73
CA ASN A 62 -21.48 13.28 6.06
C ASN A 62 -20.44 13.39 7.17
N TYR A 63 -19.87 14.58 7.34
CA TYR A 63 -18.90 14.83 8.40
C TYR A 63 -19.57 14.84 9.78
N SER A 64 -19.09 13.99 10.70
CA SER A 64 -19.45 14.12 12.13
C SER A 64 -18.36 14.88 12.87
N ILE A 65 -18.74 15.60 13.93
CA ILE A 65 -17.79 16.37 14.75
C ILE A 65 -17.06 15.38 15.68
N PRO A 66 -15.75 15.16 15.53
CA PRO A 66 -15.04 14.17 16.31
C PRO A 66 -14.81 14.65 17.76
N LYS A 67 -14.99 13.75 18.74
CA LYS A 67 -14.75 14.03 20.15
C LYS A 67 -13.30 13.76 20.54
N LEU A 68 -12.44 14.77 20.39
CA LEU A 68 -11.01 14.67 20.66
C LEU A 68 -10.70 14.66 22.17
N SER A 69 -9.53 14.12 22.52
CA SER A 69 -9.00 14.07 23.89
C SER A 69 -8.58 15.45 24.39
N GLY A 70 -8.16 16.35 23.48
CA GLY A 70 -7.58 17.64 23.81
C GLY A 70 -6.14 17.58 24.33
N LEU A 71 -5.52 16.39 24.35
CA LEU A 71 -4.18 16.15 24.90
C LEU A 71 -3.12 15.93 23.81
N CYS A 72 -3.52 15.76 22.55
CA CYS A 72 -2.59 15.71 21.44
C CYS A 72 -2.20 17.12 20.97
N THR A 73 -0.89 17.36 20.83
CA THR A 73 -0.34 18.66 20.38
C THR A 73 -0.09 18.74 18.87
N LEU A 74 -0.43 17.69 18.11
CA LEU A 74 -0.26 17.69 16.65
C LEU A 74 -1.23 18.66 15.98
N ASN A 75 -0.74 19.37 14.97
CA ASN A 75 -1.56 20.32 14.20
C ASN A 75 -2.29 19.61 13.07
N PHE A 76 -3.51 19.15 13.34
CA PHE A 76 -4.35 18.48 12.34
C PHE A 76 -4.83 19.42 11.22
N SER A 77 -4.95 20.72 11.50
CA SER A 77 -5.40 21.70 10.49
C SER A 77 -4.38 21.86 9.36
N ALA A 78 -3.08 21.85 9.70
CA ALA A 78 -2.00 21.92 8.72
C ALA A 78 -1.95 20.70 7.77
N ALA A 79 -2.62 19.61 8.14
CA ALA A 79 -2.63 18.35 7.39
C ALA A 79 -4.05 17.94 6.93
N GLY A 80 -5.04 18.85 6.98
CA GLY A 80 -6.44 18.53 6.75
C GLY A 80 -6.74 17.85 5.41
N ASN A 81 -6.14 18.33 4.31
CA ASN A 81 -6.30 17.71 2.98
C ASN A 81 -5.78 16.27 2.96
N MET A 82 -4.63 16.03 3.59
CA MET A 82 -4.02 14.71 3.68
C MET A 82 -4.85 13.76 4.56
N MET A 83 -5.40 14.25 5.67
CA MET A 83 -6.33 13.46 6.51
C MET A 83 -7.60 13.08 5.75
N SER A 84 -8.13 13.97 4.91
CA SER A 84 -9.28 13.67 4.05
C SER A 84 -8.98 12.60 2.99
N VAL A 85 -7.78 12.66 2.38
CA VAL A 85 -7.29 11.59 1.50
C VAL A 85 -7.16 10.28 2.26
N THR A 86 -6.58 10.28 3.46
CA THR A 86 -6.50 9.08 4.30
C THR A 86 -7.88 8.52 4.64
N ALA A 87 -8.85 9.35 4.99
CA ALA A 87 -10.20 8.89 5.31
C ALA A 87 -10.88 8.21 4.11
N THR A 88 -10.63 8.75 2.92
CA THR A 88 -11.12 8.21 1.64
C THR A 88 -10.42 6.89 1.29
N ASP A 89 -9.10 6.84 1.41
CA ASP A 89 -8.27 5.67 1.12
C ASP A 89 -8.53 4.52 2.13
N CYS A 90 -8.93 4.87 3.35
CA CYS A 90 -9.31 3.94 4.42
C CYS A 90 -10.82 3.91 4.66
N TRP A 91 -11.63 4.09 3.61
CA TRP A 91 -13.08 4.16 3.75
C TRP A 91 -13.66 2.91 4.43
N ALA A 92 -14.61 3.12 5.33
CA ALA A 92 -15.08 2.11 6.29
C ALA A 92 -15.34 0.72 5.70
N SER A 93 -16.08 0.64 4.58
CA SER A 93 -16.46 -0.65 3.98
C SER A 93 -15.36 -1.35 3.20
N PHE A 94 -14.32 -0.63 2.77
CA PHE A 94 -13.25 -1.19 1.94
C PHE A 94 -11.88 -1.23 2.62
N ALA A 95 -11.71 -0.61 3.78
CA ALA A 95 -10.41 -0.51 4.45
C ALA A 95 -9.72 -1.87 4.66
N PRO A 96 -10.39 -2.96 5.10
CA PRO A 96 -9.74 -4.26 5.23
C PRO A 96 -9.24 -4.82 3.89
N LEU A 97 -9.99 -4.58 2.81
CA LEU A 97 -9.63 -5.06 1.47
C LEU A 97 -8.54 -4.18 0.82
N LEU A 98 -8.49 -2.89 1.14
CA LEU A 98 -7.54 -1.93 0.58
C LEU A 98 -6.31 -1.70 1.47
N ALA A 99 -6.20 -2.43 2.58
CA ALA A 99 -5.21 -2.25 3.63
C ALA A 99 -3.79 -2.16 3.05
N ASP A 100 -3.36 -3.19 2.33
CA ASP A 100 -1.98 -3.34 1.89
C ASP A 100 -1.58 -2.42 0.72
N VAL A 101 -2.54 -1.96 -0.08
CA VAL A 101 -2.27 -1.26 -1.34
C VAL A 101 -2.51 0.24 -1.29
N VAL A 102 -3.41 0.69 -0.43
CA VAL A 102 -3.90 2.07 -0.44
C VAL A 102 -4.02 2.62 0.98
N CYS A 103 -4.78 1.96 1.86
CA CYS A 103 -5.12 2.51 3.17
C CYS A 103 -3.90 2.65 4.09
N CYS A 104 -3.18 1.56 4.38
CA CYS A 104 -2.09 1.59 5.35
C CYS A 104 -0.87 2.40 4.88
N PRO A 105 -0.44 2.32 3.60
CA PRO A 105 0.57 3.23 3.07
C PRO A 105 0.22 4.71 3.25
N GLN A 106 -1.06 5.08 3.05
CA GLN A 106 -1.53 6.45 3.24
C GLN A 106 -1.68 6.82 4.72
N PHE A 107 -2.07 5.91 5.60
CA PHE A 107 -2.19 6.15 7.03
C PHE A 107 -0.81 6.35 7.69
N ASP A 108 0.17 5.49 7.36
CA ASP A 108 1.56 5.62 7.80
C ASP A 108 2.17 6.95 7.36
N ALA A 109 2.01 7.31 6.08
CA ALA A 109 2.50 8.58 5.53
C ALA A 109 1.87 9.79 6.25
N THR A 110 0.58 9.70 6.57
CA THR A 110 -0.13 10.72 7.33
C THR A 110 0.43 10.91 8.74
N LEU A 111 0.64 9.82 9.47
CA LEU A 111 1.17 9.87 10.83
C LEU A 111 2.61 10.41 10.86
N ALA A 112 3.48 9.90 9.97
CA ALA A 112 4.85 10.39 9.85
C ALA A 112 4.89 11.87 9.46
N THR A 113 3.99 12.32 8.57
CA THR A 113 3.89 13.72 8.17
C THR A 113 3.43 14.60 9.33
N LEU A 114 2.39 14.21 10.08
CA LEU A 114 1.91 14.96 11.23
C LEU A 114 3.01 15.16 12.29
N ILE A 115 3.75 14.08 12.60
CA ILE A 115 4.86 14.16 13.56
C ILE A 115 5.98 15.04 13.00
N GLY A 116 6.40 14.83 11.75
CA GLY A 116 7.45 15.64 11.12
C GLY A 116 7.12 17.14 11.07
N GLN A 117 5.87 17.51 10.78
CA GLN A 117 5.46 18.92 10.82
C GLN A 117 5.52 19.50 12.24
N SER A 118 5.18 18.70 13.26
CA SER A 118 5.33 19.10 14.67
C SER A 118 6.81 19.27 15.06
N SER A 119 7.70 18.44 14.52
CA SER A 119 9.14 18.49 14.77
C SER A 119 9.81 19.81 14.38
N LYS A 120 9.22 20.58 13.44
CA LYS A 120 9.69 21.93 13.07
C LYS A 120 9.75 22.87 14.28
N TYR A 121 8.82 22.70 15.23
CA TYR A 121 8.70 23.56 16.41
C TYR A 121 9.17 22.86 17.67
N SER A 122 8.86 21.57 17.83
CA SER A 122 9.23 20.82 19.04
C SER A 122 10.70 20.41 19.08
N ARG A 123 11.40 20.42 17.93
CA ARG A 123 12.75 19.86 17.74
C ARG A 123 12.87 18.35 18.04
N MET A 124 11.73 17.65 18.19
CA MET A 124 11.65 16.22 18.49
C MET A 124 11.03 15.44 17.32
N LEU A 125 11.69 14.36 16.90
CA LEU A 125 11.29 13.42 15.84
C LEU A 125 10.49 12.23 16.35
N ALA A 126 10.17 12.19 17.64
CA ALA A 126 9.38 11.13 18.25
C ALA A 126 8.48 11.70 19.35
N LEU A 127 7.34 11.05 19.56
CA LEU A 127 6.47 11.35 20.69
C LEU A 127 6.87 10.50 21.89
N ASN A 128 6.56 11.00 23.09
CA ASN A 128 6.56 10.13 24.28
C ASN A 128 5.32 9.21 24.24
N VAL A 129 5.35 8.12 24.99
CA VAL A 129 4.31 7.07 24.98
C VAL A 129 2.92 7.64 25.29
N THR A 130 2.81 8.56 26.25
CA THR A 130 1.52 9.15 26.66
C THR A 130 0.94 10.03 25.55
N HIS A 131 1.74 10.94 24.98
CA HIS A 131 1.34 11.76 23.83
C HIS A 131 1.01 10.91 22.61
N ALA A 132 1.78 9.85 22.34
CA ALA A 132 1.50 8.94 21.24
C ALA A 132 0.12 8.31 21.35
N LYS A 133 -0.29 7.85 22.55
CA LYS A 133 -1.62 7.28 22.81
C LYS A 133 -2.74 8.29 22.53
N HIS A 134 -2.61 9.51 23.05
CA HIS A 134 -3.61 10.56 22.81
C HIS A 134 -3.68 10.97 21.34
N CYS A 135 -2.53 11.15 20.69
CA CYS A 135 -2.46 11.56 19.30
C CYS A 135 -2.99 10.51 18.34
N LEU A 136 -2.64 9.25 18.53
CA LEU A 136 -3.14 8.19 17.68
C LEU A 136 -4.67 8.02 17.82
N SER A 137 -5.19 8.14 19.05
CA SER A 137 -6.64 8.16 19.29
C SER A 137 -7.35 9.34 18.64
N ASP A 138 -6.78 10.56 18.73
CA ASP A 138 -7.38 11.75 18.14
C ASP A 138 -7.35 11.72 16.61
N VAL A 139 -6.25 11.27 16.01
CA VAL A 139 -6.17 11.05 14.55
C VAL A 139 -7.27 10.08 14.10
N GLN A 140 -7.42 8.94 14.78
CA GLN A 140 -8.44 7.96 14.42
C GLN A 140 -9.84 8.56 14.48
N LYS A 141 -10.21 9.26 15.54
CA LYS A 141 -11.54 9.88 15.66
C LYS A 141 -11.80 10.91 14.56
N ILE A 142 -10.78 11.66 14.15
CA ILE A 142 -10.91 12.60 13.03
C ILE A 142 -11.19 11.84 11.73
N LEU A 143 -10.46 10.76 11.47
CA LEU A 143 -10.66 9.93 10.27
C LEU A 143 -12.03 9.25 10.26
N GLU A 144 -12.45 8.66 11.39
CA GLU A 144 -13.79 8.11 11.59
C GLU A 144 -14.88 9.16 11.31
N GLY A 145 -14.70 10.37 11.83
CA GLY A 145 -15.60 11.49 11.59
C GLY A 145 -15.74 11.88 10.11
N GLN A 146 -14.76 11.49 9.29
CA GLN A 146 -14.71 11.68 7.84
C GLN A 146 -15.07 10.40 7.05
N GLY A 147 -15.60 9.37 7.70
CA GLY A 147 -16.09 8.14 7.05
C GLY A 147 -15.04 7.02 6.90
N ALA A 148 -13.87 7.17 7.51
CA ALA A 148 -12.87 6.11 7.55
C ALA A 148 -13.30 4.97 8.50
N ASN A 149 -12.68 3.80 8.36
CA ASN A 149 -12.95 2.66 9.24
C ASN A 149 -12.57 2.97 10.72
N ASP A 150 -13.38 2.50 11.66
CA ASP A 150 -13.19 2.70 13.10
C ASP A 150 -12.17 1.75 13.74
N ASN A 151 -11.54 0.89 12.93
CA ASN A 151 -10.52 -0.06 13.36
C ASN A 151 -9.23 0.07 12.54
N ILE A 152 -8.95 1.23 11.93
CA ILE A 152 -7.76 1.46 11.09
C ILE A 152 -6.46 1.08 11.79
N GLN A 153 -6.30 1.39 13.08
CA GLN A 153 -5.10 1.00 13.85
C GLN A 153 -4.87 -0.51 13.80
N LYS A 154 -5.93 -1.31 13.96
CA LYS A 154 -5.88 -2.77 13.93
C LYS A 154 -5.67 -3.29 12.51
N ILE A 155 -6.33 -2.68 11.51
CA ILE A 155 -6.18 -3.06 10.09
C ILE A 155 -4.73 -2.84 9.64
N CYS A 156 -4.13 -1.71 10.02
CA CYS A 156 -2.77 -1.34 9.63
C CYS A 156 -1.68 -1.75 10.63
N SER A 157 -2.05 -2.45 11.70
CA SER A 157 -1.13 -2.89 12.76
C SER A 157 -0.28 -1.74 13.34
N ILE A 158 -0.90 -0.57 13.56
CA ILE A 158 -0.24 0.60 14.15
C ILE A 158 -0.60 0.72 15.62
N GLU A 159 0.44 0.65 16.46
CA GLU A 159 0.35 0.88 17.90
C GLU A 159 0.97 2.24 18.28
N PRO A 160 0.60 2.84 19.44
CA PRO A 160 1.20 4.09 19.92
C PRO A 160 2.74 4.07 19.94
N GLU A 161 3.33 2.93 20.25
CA GLU A 161 4.78 2.68 20.28
C GLU A 161 5.43 3.01 18.93
N THR A 162 4.72 2.80 17.82
CA THR A 162 5.12 3.13 16.44
C THR A 162 5.33 4.63 16.23
N LEU A 163 4.72 5.50 17.05
CA LEU A 163 4.87 6.96 17.00
C LEU A 163 6.00 7.46 17.92
N THR A 164 6.58 6.57 18.72
CA THR A 164 7.69 6.87 19.62
C THR A 164 9.04 6.65 18.94
N ALA A 165 10.11 6.66 19.73
CA ALA A 165 11.45 6.33 19.28
C ALA A 165 11.71 4.82 19.18
N ALA A 166 10.90 4.02 19.89
CA ALA A 166 11.15 2.62 20.14
C ALA A 166 12.61 2.41 20.59
N SER A 167 13.43 1.68 19.82
CA SER A 167 14.84 1.44 20.13
C SER A 167 15.84 2.40 19.45
N CYS A 168 15.37 3.37 18.67
CA CYS A 168 16.25 4.32 18.01
C CYS A 168 16.85 5.34 19.01
N PRO A 169 18.18 5.54 19.04
CA PRO A 169 18.83 6.41 20.03
C PRO A 169 18.72 7.90 19.72
N VAL A 170 18.47 8.25 18.44
CA VAL A 170 18.41 9.63 17.99
C VAL A 170 16.95 10.02 17.81
N ILE A 171 16.52 11.04 18.55
CA ILE A 171 15.15 11.56 18.51
C ILE A 171 15.10 13.09 18.38
N GLU A 172 16.23 13.77 18.55
CA GLU A 172 16.33 15.22 18.43
C GLU A 172 16.79 15.59 17.02
N VAL A 173 16.23 16.67 16.48
CA VAL A 173 16.55 17.11 15.11
C VAL A 173 18.02 17.56 15.00
N ASP A 174 18.54 18.28 16.00
CA ASP A 174 19.94 18.77 16.00
C ASP A 174 20.95 17.61 16.02
N THR A 175 20.68 16.58 16.82
CA THR A 175 21.50 15.36 16.87
C THR A 175 21.43 14.59 15.55
N PHE A 176 20.26 14.54 14.91
CA PHE A 176 20.10 13.92 13.59
C PHE A 176 20.94 14.66 12.53
N GLU A 177 20.80 15.97 12.43
CA GLU A 177 21.45 16.81 11.39
C GLU A 177 22.97 16.90 11.54
N SER A 178 23.48 16.75 12.76
CA SER A 178 24.92 16.67 13.01
C SER A 178 25.52 15.27 12.74
N THR A 179 24.68 14.23 12.67
CA THR A 179 25.11 12.84 12.46
C THR A 179 24.98 12.40 11.00
N VAL A 180 23.90 12.78 10.33
CA VAL A 180 23.53 12.33 8.99
C VAL A 180 23.88 13.41 7.97
N ASP A 181 24.33 12.99 6.78
CA ASP A 181 24.41 13.89 5.62
C ASP A 181 23.00 14.24 5.13
N SER A 182 22.39 15.21 5.80
CA SER A 182 21.05 15.73 5.53
C SER A 182 20.91 16.30 4.12
N SER A 183 22.00 16.83 3.55
CA SER A 183 22.01 17.36 2.19
C SER A 183 21.85 16.23 1.16
N LYS A 184 22.65 15.17 1.30
CA LYS A 184 22.54 13.98 0.46
C LYS A 184 21.17 13.30 0.58
N LEU A 185 20.67 13.17 1.82
CA LEU A 185 19.36 12.57 2.08
C LEU A 185 18.22 13.37 1.42
N LEU A 186 18.21 14.71 1.57
CA LEU A 186 17.23 15.56 0.90
C LEU A 186 17.38 15.54 -0.61
N CYS A 187 18.60 15.52 -1.14
CA CYS A 187 18.83 15.44 -2.58
C CYS A 187 18.23 14.16 -3.17
N ALA A 188 18.32 13.03 -2.45
CA ALA A 188 17.75 11.75 -2.89
C ALA A 188 16.22 11.70 -2.78
N CYS A 189 15.64 12.33 -1.74
CA CYS A 189 14.25 12.09 -1.35
C CYS A 189 13.28 13.25 -1.60
N ARG A 190 13.76 14.47 -1.88
CA ARG A 190 12.90 15.67 -2.00
C ARG A 190 11.82 15.54 -3.06
N LYS A 191 12.13 14.85 -4.16
CA LYS A 191 11.18 14.53 -5.22
C LYS A 191 11.52 13.15 -5.75
N ILE A 192 10.58 12.22 -5.59
CA ILE A 192 10.73 10.86 -6.11
C ILE A 192 9.92 10.73 -7.40
N ASP A 193 10.50 10.02 -8.37
CA ASP A 193 9.73 9.42 -9.46
C ASP A 193 9.25 8.06 -8.95
N LEU A 194 7.94 7.86 -8.82
CA LEU A 194 7.38 6.66 -8.19
C LEU A 194 7.75 5.37 -8.92
N VAL A 195 7.90 5.41 -10.24
CA VAL A 195 8.22 4.22 -11.03
C VAL A 195 9.68 3.87 -10.85
N ASN A 196 10.57 4.85 -11.04
CA ASN A 196 12.00 4.62 -10.95
C ASN A 196 12.44 4.33 -9.50
N GLU A 197 11.84 4.98 -8.50
CA GLU A 197 12.19 4.78 -7.09
C GLU A 197 11.92 3.34 -6.63
N CYS A 198 10.88 2.68 -7.12
CA CYS A 198 10.63 1.28 -6.77
C CYS A 198 11.70 0.32 -7.32
N CYS A 199 12.36 0.70 -8.43
CA CYS A 199 13.41 -0.08 -9.08
C CYS A 199 14.80 0.29 -8.54
N ASP A 200 15.18 1.56 -8.67
CA ASP A 200 16.52 2.07 -8.38
C ASP A 200 16.76 2.29 -6.88
N GLN A 201 15.68 2.50 -6.12
CA GLN A 201 15.70 2.64 -4.65
C GLN A 201 16.64 3.74 -4.16
N VAL A 202 16.77 4.84 -4.90
CA VAL A 202 17.72 5.92 -4.58
C VAL A 202 17.40 6.54 -3.22
N CYS A 203 16.14 6.92 -2.99
CA CYS A 203 15.71 7.48 -1.72
C CYS A 203 15.67 6.41 -0.61
N GLN A 204 15.15 5.21 -0.89
CA GLN A 204 15.14 4.11 0.08
C GLN A 204 16.54 3.73 0.59
N ASN A 205 17.54 3.72 -0.29
CA ASN A 205 18.94 3.45 0.08
C ASN A 205 19.51 4.60 0.92
N ALA A 206 19.24 5.86 0.56
CA ALA A 206 19.65 7.01 1.38
C ALA A 206 19.01 6.99 2.79
N ILE A 207 17.74 6.60 2.89
CA ILE A 207 17.03 6.42 4.17
C ILE A 207 17.67 5.29 4.98
N LEU A 208 17.97 4.16 4.35
CA LEU A 208 18.57 3.01 5.00
C LEU A 208 19.98 3.33 5.53
N ASP A 209 20.78 4.06 4.77
CA ASP A 209 22.12 4.49 5.17
C ASP A 209 22.07 5.49 6.34
N ALA A 210 21.15 6.47 6.29
CA ALA A 210 20.90 7.37 7.40
C ALA A 210 20.46 6.61 8.66
N ALA A 211 19.51 5.68 8.53
CA ALA A 211 19.01 4.86 9.62
C ALA A 211 20.10 4.00 10.26
N ARG A 212 20.97 3.36 9.45
CA ARG A 212 22.14 2.62 9.95
C ARG A 212 23.11 3.51 10.72
N THR A 213 23.34 4.72 10.22
CA THR A 213 24.26 5.69 10.84
C THR A 213 23.78 6.05 12.24
N ILE A 214 22.50 6.42 12.39
CA ILE A 214 21.95 6.78 13.71
C ILE A 214 21.71 5.56 14.61
N ALA A 215 21.40 4.38 14.05
CA ALA A 215 21.26 3.14 14.83
C ALA A 215 22.58 2.66 15.44
N ALA A 216 23.72 2.99 14.81
CA ALA A 216 25.04 2.65 15.33
C ALA A 216 25.41 3.46 16.58
N ILE A 217 24.76 4.61 16.83
CA ILE A 217 25.01 5.41 18.04
C ILE A 217 24.62 4.60 19.28
N GLY A 218 25.54 4.47 20.23
CA GLY A 218 25.30 3.72 21.46
C GLY A 218 25.37 2.19 21.32
N MET A 219 25.78 1.66 20.16
CA MET A 219 26.24 0.26 20.09
C MET A 219 27.66 0.16 20.69
N PRO A 220 27.92 -0.74 21.65
CA PRO A 220 29.29 -1.06 22.05
C PRO A 220 30.08 -1.58 20.84
N ASN A 221 31.37 -1.28 20.75
CA ASN A 221 32.31 -1.94 19.81
C ASN A 221 32.53 -3.42 20.22
N SER A 222 31.47 -4.23 20.29
CA SER A 222 31.58 -5.66 20.60
C SER A 222 31.75 -6.45 19.31
N LYS A 223 33.02 -6.79 19.01
CA LYS A 223 33.31 -7.90 18.11
C LYS A 223 32.66 -9.17 18.66
N GLY A 224 31.69 -9.72 17.92
CA GLY A 224 31.42 -11.16 17.95
C GLY A 224 30.30 -11.70 18.85
N VAL A 225 29.13 -11.05 18.94
CA VAL A 225 27.90 -11.73 19.43
C VAL A 225 26.79 -11.53 18.42
N ASN A 226 26.04 -12.61 18.12
CA ASN A 226 24.91 -12.65 17.18
C ASN A 226 23.75 -11.70 17.59
N LEU A 227 23.93 -10.40 17.38
CA LEU A 227 22.99 -9.29 17.62
C LEU A 227 22.08 -8.99 16.41
N LEU A 228 22.11 -9.83 15.37
CA LEU A 228 21.51 -9.56 14.05
C LEU A 228 19.99 -9.23 14.08
N PRO A 229 19.12 -9.95 14.83
CA PRO A 229 17.69 -9.63 14.87
C PRO A 229 17.40 -8.29 15.57
N ALA A 230 18.00 -8.06 16.75
CA ALA A 230 17.83 -6.82 17.50
C ALA A 230 18.41 -5.61 16.74
N HIS A 231 19.51 -5.81 16.03
CA HIS A 231 20.11 -4.79 15.17
C HIS A 231 19.22 -4.46 13.96
N SER A 232 18.55 -5.46 13.36
CA SER A 232 17.58 -5.23 12.29
C SER A 232 16.38 -4.42 12.78
N THR A 233 15.78 -4.81 13.91
CA THR A 233 14.65 -4.08 14.50
C THR A 233 15.02 -2.64 14.84
N ARG A 234 16.22 -2.40 15.38
CA ARG A 234 16.69 -1.05 15.68
C ARG A 234 16.89 -0.19 14.44
N ILE A 235 17.41 -0.75 13.35
CA ILE A 235 17.51 -0.05 12.08
C ILE A 235 16.11 0.33 11.58
N ASP A 236 15.14 -0.57 11.68
CA ASP A 236 13.76 -0.30 11.25
C ASP A 236 13.10 0.80 12.08
N ASP A 237 13.28 0.80 13.40
CA ASP A 237 12.85 1.89 14.29
C ASP A 237 13.50 3.23 13.87
N CYS A 238 14.79 3.21 13.54
CA CYS A 238 15.50 4.40 13.08
C CYS A 238 15.08 4.86 11.68
N LYS A 239 14.60 3.99 10.79
CA LYS A 239 13.99 4.42 9.53
C LYS A 239 12.78 5.32 9.79
N ASN A 240 11.95 5.00 10.79
CA ASN A 240 10.79 5.84 11.13
C ASN A 240 11.23 7.25 11.57
N ILE A 241 12.33 7.37 12.31
CA ILE A 241 12.91 8.67 12.66
C ILE A 241 13.37 9.44 11.42
N VAL A 242 14.07 8.78 10.49
CA VAL A 242 14.51 9.38 9.22
C VAL A 242 13.31 9.87 8.40
N LEU A 243 12.24 9.08 8.28
CA LEU A 243 11.03 9.45 7.54
C LEU A 243 10.34 10.69 8.16
N ARG A 244 10.29 10.79 9.49
CA ARG A 244 9.74 11.97 10.18
C ARG A 244 10.61 13.21 10.00
N TRP A 245 11.94 13.05 9.98
CA TRP A 245 12.85 14.15 9.66
C TRP A 245 12.73 14.61 8.20
N LEU A 246 12.57 13.67 7.26
CA LEU A 246 12.26 14.01 5.86
C LEU A 246 10.95 14.81 5.78
N ALA A 247 9.90 14.36 6.48
CA ALA A 247 8.63 15.09 6.53
C ALA A 247 8.75 16.48 7.18
N SER A 248 9.65 16.68 8.15
CA SER A 248 9.89 18.00 8.76
C SER A 248 10.61 18.98 7.83
N ASN A 249 11.26 18.47 6.77
CA ASN A 249 11.98 19.29 5.78
C ASN A 249 11.20 19.51 4.47
N LEU A 250 9.99 18.96 4.38
CA LEU A 250 9.09 19.11 3.23
C LEU A 250 7.80 19.85 3.65
N ASP A 251 7.08 20.37 2.66
CA ASP A 251 5.69 20.76 2.87
C ASP A 251 4.82 19.50 3.07
N PRO A 252 3.67 19.59 3.77
CA PRO A 252 2.84 18.42 4.07
C PRO A 252 2.40 17.62 2.84
N SER A 253 2.13 18.28 1.71
CA SER A 253 1.67 17.60 0.49
C SER A 253 2.80 16.81 -0.15
N SER A 254 3.98 17.42 -0.27
CA SER A 254 5.18 16.78 -0.80
C SER A 254 5.65 15.64 0.10
N ALA A 255 5.65 15.83 1.42
CA ALA A 255 5.95 14.79 2.40
C ALA A 255 5.02 13.58 2.22
N ASN A 256 3.71 13.80 2.19
CA ASN A 256 2.76 12.72 2.01
C ASN A 256 2.98 11.95 0.69
N LYS A 257 3.22 12.66 -0.42
CA LYS A 257 3.49 12.04 -1.73
C LYS A 257 4.75 11.17 -1.70
N VAL A 258 5.85 11.68 -1.14
CA VAL A 258 7.11 10.94 -1.01
C VAL A 258 6.93 9.71 -0.13
N LEU A 259 6.40 9.89 1.09
CA LEU A 259 6.26 8.80 2.06
C LEU A 259 5.30 7.71 1.60
N ARG A 260 4.13 8.09 1.04
CA ARG A 260 3.18 7.13 0.45
C ARG A 260 3.84 6.37 -0.70
N GLY A 261 4.59 7.07 -1.56
CA GLY A 261 5.31 6.46 -2.68
C GLY A 261 6.33 5.42 -2.25
N LEU A 262 7.15 5.75 -1.24
CA LEU A 262 8.13 4.82 -0.67
C LEU A 262 7.45 3.59 -0.05
N SER A 263 6.35 3.79 0.67
CA SER A 263 5.57 2.68 1.24
C SER A 263 4.97 1.78 0.16
N ASN A 264 4.42 2.36 -0.91
CA ASN A 264 3.89 1.62 -2.06
C ASN A 264 4.95 0.74 -2.74
N CYS A 265 6.19 1.20 -2.84
CA CYS A 265 7.28 0.39 -3.39
C CYS A 265 7.63 -0.83 -2.51
N LYS A 266 7.46 -0.73 -1.18
CA LYS A 266 7.70 -1.82 -0.24
C LYS A 266 6.62 -2.90 -0.33
N VAL A 267 5.35 -2.50 -0.35
CA VAL A 267 4.22 -3.45 -0.38
C VAL A 267 4.16 -4.26 -1.68
N ASN A 268 4.69 -3.72 -2.78
CA ASN A 268 4.76 -4.40 -4.07
C ASN A 268 5.75 -5.58 -4.14
N LYS A 269 6.60 -5.81 -3.14
CA LYS A 269 7.65 -6.84 -3.16
C LYS A 269 7.21 -8.21 -2.62
N VAL A 270 6.01 -8.32 -2.02
CA VAL A 270 5.53 -9.54 -1.36
C VAL A 270 4.12 -9.91 -1.80
N CYS A 271 3.74 -11.18 -1.70
CA CYS A 271 2.34 -11.58 -1.79
C CYS A 271 1.67 -11.37 -0.42
N PRO A 272 0.63 -10.51 -0.32
CA PRO A 272 -0.07 -10.29 0.95
C PRO A 272 -1.14 -11.35 1.25
N LEU A 273 -1.50 -12.19 0.28
CA LEU A 273 -2.59 -13.16 0.44
C LEU A 273 -2.18 -14.33 1.35
N VAL A 274 -3.11 -14.71 2.23
CA VAL A 274 -2.97 -15.88 3.08
C VAL A 274 -3.47 -17.10 2.32
N PHE A 275 -2.60 -18.08 2.10
CA PHE A 275 -2.95 -19.31 1.39
C PHE A 275 -3.66 -20.30 2.33
N PRO A 276 -4.98 -20.56 2.17
CA PRO A 276 -5.71 -21.52 2.99
C PRO A 276 -5.30 -22.97 2.66
N ASN A 277 -5.83 -23.93 3.41
CA ASN A 277 -5.52 -25.34 3.21
C ASN A 277 -5.91 -25.81 1.79
N MET A 278 -4.99 -26.49 1.11
CA MET A 278 -5.12 -26.95 -0.26
C MET A 278 -5.68 -28.38 -0.38
N THR A 279 -6.15 -29.02 0.69
CA THR A 279 -6.62 -30.43 0.68
C THR A 279 -7.52 -30.77 -0.50
N ASN A 280 -8.50 -29.92 -0.82
CA ASN A 280 -9.43 -30.16 -1.93
C ASN A 280 -8.75 -30.06 -3.30
N VAL A 281 -7.84 -29.10 -3.48
CA VAL A 281 -7.04 -28.95 -4.70
C VAL A 281 -6.13 -30.16 -4.88
N VAL A 282 -5.41 -30.56 -3.83
CA VAL A 282 -4.52 -31.72 -3.86
C VAL A 282 -5.28 -32.99 -4.17
N LYS A 283 -6.45 -33.20 -3.56
CA LYS A 283 -7.29 -34.37 -3.79
C LYS A 283 -7.68 -34.53 -5.26
N GLU A 284 -8.04 -33.43 -5.93
CA GLU A 284 -8.58 -33.47 -7.29
C GLU A 284 -7.50 -33.27 -8.37
N CYS A 285 -6.33 -32.69 -8.03
CA CYS A 285 -5.29 -32.30 -8.99
C CYS A 285 -3.92 -32.99 -8.82
N ALA A 286 -3.66 -33.70 -7.71
CA ALA A 286 -2.32 -34.28 -7.47
C ALA A 286 -2.12 -35.62 -8.18
N ASN A 287 -0.85 -35.97 -8.44
CA ASN A 287 -0.40 -37.25 -9.01
C ASN A 287 -1.02 -37.59 -10.38
N GLY A 288 -1.15 -36.58 -11.25
CA GLY A 288 -1.76 -36.70 -12.57
C GLY A 288 -3.27 -36.50 -12.51
N ILE A 289 -3.76 -35.51 -13.24
CA ILE A 289 -5.17 -35.11 -13.20
C ILE A 289 -6.06 -36.19 -13.84
N SER A 290 -6.83 -36.90 -13.01
CA SER A 290 -7.79 -37.92 -13.46
C SER A 290 -9.10 -37.33 -13.98
N ASN A 291 -9.51 -36.16 -13.46
CA ASN A 291 -10.71 -35.43 -13.86
C ASN A 291 -10.43 -33.93 -13.90
N GLN A 292 -10.17 -33.40 -15.10
CA GLN A 292 -9.85 -31.99 -15.33
C GLN A 292 -10.93 -31.04 -14.79
N THR A 293 -12.21 -31.37 -14.99
CA THR A 293 -13.32 -30.52 -14.55
C THR A 293 -13.38 -30.41 -13.03
N ALA A 294 -13.15 -31.52 -12.31
CA ALA A 294 -13.12 -31.51 -10.86
C ALA A 294 -11.91 -30.72 -10.31
N CYS A 295 -10.74 -30.90 -10.92
CA CYS A 295 -9.53 -30.15 -10.58
C CYS A 295 -9.74 -28.64 -10.79
N CYS A 296 -10.24 -28.20 -11.96
CA CYS A 296 -10.44 -26.79 -12.23
C CYS A 296 -11.52 -26.17 -11.33
N LYS A 297 -12.60 -26.89 -11.02
CA LYS A 297 -13.59 -26.41 -10.05
C LYS A 297 -13.00 -26.23 -8.65
N ALA A 298 -12.10 -27.13 -8.23
CA ALA A 298 -11.40 -27.02 -6.94
C ALA A 298 -10.45 -25.81 -6.95
N MET A 299 -9.73 -25.61 -8.04
CA MET A 299 -8.84 -24.46 -8.24
C MET A 299 -9.59 -23.13 -8.27
N ASP A 300 -10.68 -23.02 -9.02
CA ASP A 300 -11.51 -21.80 -9.10
C ASP A 300 -12.06 -21.40 -7.73
N SER A 301 -12.54 -22.39 -6.97
CA SER A 301 -13.00 -22.19 -5.60
C SER A 301 -11.87 -21.70 -4.68
N TYR A 302 -10.67 -22.29 -4.83
CA TYR A 302 -9.49 -21.89 -4.06
C TYR A 302 -9.04 -20.46 -4.38
N VAL A 303 -8.93 -20.12 -5.66
CA VAL A 303 -8.53 -18.78 -6.12
C VAL A 303 -9.61 -17.74 -5.77
N SER A 304 -10.90 -18.09 -5.82
CA SER A 304 -11.97 -17.20 -5.34
C SER A 304 -11.84 -16.86 -3.86
N GLN A 305 -11.43 -17.82 -3.02
CA GLN A 305 -11.15 -17.56 -1.61
C GLN A 305 -9.94 -16.65 -1.40
N LEU A 306 -8.93 -16.74 -2.27
CA LEU A 306 -7.79 -15.82 -2.26
C LEU A 306 -8.22 -14.41 -2.67
N GLN A 307 -8.99 -14.30 -3.76
CA GLN A 307 -9.46 -13.05 -4.34
C GLN A 307 -10.26 -12.21 -3.34
N GLN A 308 -11.08 -12.85 -2.50
CA GLN A 308 -11.94 -12.19 -1.52
C GLN A 308 -11.19 -11.59 -0.32
N GLN A 309 -9.89 -11.90 -0.14
CA GLN A 309 -9.14 -11.43 1.03
C GLN A 309 -8.71 -9.97 0.93
N SER A 310 -8.21 -9.54 -0.24
CA SER A 310 -7.58 -8.23 -0.38
C SER A 310 -7.49 -7.79 -1.85
N PHE A 311 -7.50 -6.48 -2.08
CA PHE A 311 -7.07 -5.89 -3.33
C PHE A 311 -5.54 -5.90 -3.37
N ILE A 312 -4.98 -6.30 -4.50
CA ILE A 312 -3.54 -6.41 -4.69
C ILE A 312 -3.14 -5.78 -6.02
N THR A 313 -1.93 -5.26 -6.13
CA THR A 313 -1.40 -4.73 -7.39
C THR A 313 -1.06 -5.87 -8.36
N ASN A 314 -0.88 -5.56 -9.65
CA ASN A 314 -0.42 -6.54 -10.64
C ASN A 314 0.88 -7.24 -10.23
N LEU A 315 1.81 -6.50 -9.63
CA LEU A 315 3.08 -7.05 -9.19
C LEU A 315 2.90 -7.97 -7.98
N GLN A 316 2.03 -7.60 -7.04
CA GLN A 316 1.66 -8.49 -5.93
C GLN A 316 0.92 -9.74 -6.43
N ALA A 317 0.03 -9.62 -7.42
CA ALA A 317 -0.65 -10.74 -8.03
C ALA A 317 0.34 -11.72 -8.67
N LEU A 318 1.38 -11.21 -9.35
CA LEU A 318 2.46 -12.02 -9.89
C LEU A 318 3.24 -12.76 -8.79
N ASN A 319 3.57 -12.07 -7.70
CA ASN A 319 4.21 -12.69 -6.54
C ASN A 319 3.31 -13.76 -5.88
N CYS A 320 2.00 -13.53 -5.84
CA CYS A 320 1.03 -14.47 -5.29
C CYS A 320 0.86 -15.71 -6.18
N ALA A 321 0.78 -15.53 -7.49
CA ALA A 321 0.75 -16.63 -8.45
C ALA A 321 2.03 -17.49 -8.36
N ALA A 322 3.20 -16.86 -8.28
CA ALA A 322 4.46 -17.56 -8.08
C ALA A 322 4.47 -18.36 -6.76
N SER A 323 4.03 -17.74 -5.66
CA SER A 323 3.96 -18.40 -4.35
C SER A 323 2.98 -19.57 -4.33
N LEU A 324 1.83 -19.43 -4.99
CA LEU A 324 0.85 -20.50 -5.16
C LEU A 324 1.44 -21.65 -5.98
N GLY A 325 2.14 -21.35 -7.07
CA GLY A 325 2.80 -22.35 -7.92
C GLY A 325 3.79 -23.21 -7.13
N VAL A 326 4.63 -22.59 -6.30
CA VAL A 326 5.57 -23.30 -5.41
C VAL A 326 4.82 -24.20 -4.40
N LYS A 327 3.69 -23.74 -3.86
CA LYS A 327 2.88 -24.53 -2.92
C LYS A 327 2.22 -25.73 -3.61
N LEU A 328 1.69 -25.56 -4.82
CA LEU A 328 1.09 -26.62 -5.62
C LEU A 328 2.11 -27.71 -5.95
N GLN A 329 3.31 -27.31 -6.41
CA GLN A 329 4.40 -28.23 -6.70
C GLN A 329 4.81 -29.04 -5.46
N LYS A 330 4.95 -28.39 -4.30
CA LYS A 330 5.23 -29.08 -3.02
C LYS A 330 4.13 -30.05 -2.59
N ALA A 331 2.92 -29.88 -3.09
CA ALA A 331 1.78 -30.72 -2.81
C ALA A 331 1.54 -31.80 -3.91
N ASN A 332 2.54 -32.07 -4.74
CA ASN A 332 2.52 -33.05 -5.84
C ASN A 332 1.48 -32.77 -6.93
N VAL A 333 1.12 -31.51 -7.14
CA VAL A 333 0.42 -31.06 -8.35
C VAL A 333 1.48 -30.71 -9.39
N SER A 334 1.76 -31.67 -10.28
CA SER A 334 2.81 -31.55 -11.31
C SER A 334 2.32 -30.94 -12.62
N ASP A 335 1.02 -31.03 -12.88
CA ASP A 335 0.40 -30.49 -14.09
C ASP A 335 0.30 -28.96 -13.98
N ASP A 336 0.44 -28.28 -15.11
CA ASP A 336 0.28 -26.82 -15.19
C ASP A 336 -1.21 -26.43 -15.08
N VAL A 337 -1.69 -26.41 -13.84
CA VAL A 337 -3.08 -26.07 -13.51
C VAL A 337 -3.44 -24.62 -13.87
N TYR A 338 -2.46 -23.73 -14.01
CA TYR A 338 -2.73 -22.36 -14.47
C TYR A 338 -3.21 -22.37 -15.90
N ASN A 339 -2.45 -23.02 -16.78
CA ASN A 339 -2.81 -23.14 -18.18
C ASN A 339 -4.06 -24.02 -18.38
N LEU A 340 -4.15 -25.13 -17.63
CA LEU A 340 -5.26 -26.08 -17.74
C LEU A 340 -6.61 -25.49 -17.36
N CYS A 341 -6.64 -24.66 -16.31
CA CYS A 341 -7.86 -24.09 -15.75
C CYS A 341 -8.03 -22.60 -16.09
N HIS A 342 -7.17 -22.07 -16.97
CA HIS A 342 -7.19 -20.66 -17.41
C HIS A 342 -7.12 -19.64 -16.27
N ILE A 343 -6.32 -19.94 -15.25
CA ILE A 343 -6.10 -19.06 -14.09
C ILE A 343 -5.09 -18.00 -14.48
N ASN A 344 -5.50 -16.74 -14.36
CA ASN A 344 -4.74 -15.56 -14.73
C ASN A 344 -4.48 -14.67 -13.52
N LEU A 345 -3.58 -13.69 -13.67
CA LEU A 345 -3.24 -12.74 -12.60
C LEU A 345 -4.47 -11.97 -12.06
N LYS A 346 -5.45 -11.68 -12.93
CA LYS A 346 -6.69 -11.01 -12.55
C LYS A 346 -7.53 -11.80 -11.55
N ASP A 347 -7.37 -13.12 -11.51
CA ASP A 347 -8.18 -13.99 -10.63
C ASP A 347 -7.70 -13.92 -9.18
N PHE A 348 -6.51 -13.36 -8.93
CA PHE A 348 -5.99 -13.09 -7.59
C PHE A 348 -6.46 -11.75 -7.00
N SER A 349 -7.18 -10.91 -7.76
CA SER A 349 -7.68 -9.63 -7.24
C SER A 349 -9.10 -9.30 -7.68
N LEU A 350 -9.88 -8.67 -6.79
CA LEU A 350 -11.24 -8.20 -7.09
C LEU A 350 -11.30 -7.05 -8.13
N GLN A 351 -10.15 -6.52 -8.57
CA GLN A 351 -10.07 -5.41 -9.52
C GLN A 351 -10.76 -5.71 -10.86
N GLY A 352 -10.87 -6.98 -11.27
CA GLY A 352 -11.63 -7.39 -12.46
C GLY A 352 -13.17 -7.28 -12.33
N GLN A 353 -13.70 -7.22 -11.10
CA GLN A 353 -15.14 -7.12 -10.81
C GLN A 353 -15.58 -5.74 -10.34
N CYS A 354 -14.66 -4.85 -9.95
CA CYS A 354 -15.00 -3.50 -9.51
C CYS A 354 -15.73 -2.68 -10.59
N CYS A 355 -15.45 -2.88 -11.88
CA CYS A 355 -16.25 -2.25 -12.95
C CYS A 355 -17.73 -2.63 -12.87
N TYR A 356 -18.08 -3.85 -12.46
CA TYR A 356 -19.47 -4.29 -12.33
C TYR A 356 -20.15 -3.77 -11.05
N ILE A 357 -19.40 -3.58 -9.97
CA ILE A 357 -19.95 -3.09 -8.70
C ILE A 357 -20.17 -1.57 -8.75
N CYS A 358 -19.34 -0.82 -9.49
CA CYS A 358 -19.56 0.61 -9.73
C CYS A 358 -20.71 0.91 -10.70
N LEU A 359 -21.18 -0.08 -11.47
CA LEU A 359 -22.29 0.08 -12.42
C LEU A 359 -23.67 -0.24 -11.82
N ASN A 360 -23.74 -0.77 -10.59
CA ASN A 360 -24.99 -1.15 -9.92
C ASN A 360 -25.31 -0.33 -8.66
N LYS A 361 -24.93 0.95 -8.63
CA LYS A 361 -25.46 1.92 -7.67
C LYS A 361 -25.89 3.22 -8.33
#